data_AF-A0A2N2M8Z4-F1
#
_entry.id   AF-A0A2N2M8Z4-F1
#
_cell.length_a   1.000
_cell.length_b   1.000
_cell.length_c   1.000
_cell.angle_alpha   90.00
_cell.angle_beta   90.00
_cell.angle_gamma   90.00
#
_symmetry.space_group_name_H-M   'P 1'
#
loop_
_entity.id
_entity.type
_entity.pdbx_description
1 polymer ?
#
loop_
_entity_poly.entity_id
_entity_poly.type
_entity_poly.pdbx_seq_one_letter_code
_entity_poly.pdbx_strand_id
1 'polypeptide(L)'
;MDKIKTLFARPLITGVIGLVIGLIIGLPLLGWWLVPVKWKDVDASYLRPDLKAQYLCMVVDSYKINRDPSLAAARIDSLGMNLQTSPFMLDTLQTGGCNYQPGDADILELKSALLSGAPVSPTMENENPVEVINRLGSKLAHIHFLDARKVDRARLIPGKGELDLITIMDALTRVGYDHWLSFEFWGNDPIAPG
;
A
#
# COMPACT_ATOMS: atom_id res chain seq x y z
N MET A 1 2.27 35.59 51.46
CA MET A 1 3.52 35.17 50.79
C MET A 1 4.28 34.07 51.56
N ASP A 2 3.93 33.77 52.82
CA ASP A 2 4.71 32.86 53.66
C ASP A 2 4.54 31.39 53.33
N LYS A 3 3.36 30.98 52.84
CA LYS A 3 3.10 29.60 52.37
C LYS A 3 3.91 29.19 51.14
N ILE A 4 4.29 30.16 50.29
CA ILE A 4 5.11 29.91 49.10
C ILE A 4 6.56 29.65 49.54
N LYS A 5 7.06 30.41 50.51
CA LYS A 5 8.42 30.24 51.06
C LYS A 5 8.60 28.89 51.76
N THR A 6 7.57 28.39 52.45
CA THR A 6 7.62 27.05 53.09
C THR A 6 7.55 25.89 52.11
N LEU A 7 6.92 26.07 50.94
CA LEU A 7 6.91 25.10 49.84
C LEU A 7 8.31 24.94 49.21
N PHE A 8 9.05 26.03 49.03
CA PHE A 8 10.42 26.01 48.50
C PHE A 8 11.49 25.52 49.51
N ALA A 9 11.15 25.43 50.80
CA ALA A 9 12.06 24.90 51.83
C ALA A 9 12.14 23.35 51.83
N ARG A 10 11.27 22.67 51.09
CA ARG A 10 11.26 21.20 50.97
C ARG A 10 11.90 20.77 49.65
N PRO A 11 13.02 20.03 49.66
CA PRO A 11 13.78 19.73 48.45
C PRO A 11 12.98 18.87 47.46
N LEU A 12 12.17 17.91 47.94
CA LEU A 12 11.30 17.09 47.10
C LEU A 12 10.23 17.91 46.37
N ILE A 13 9.56 18.84 47.07
CA ILE A 13 8.50 19.67 46.47
C ILE A 13 9.09 20.61 45.43
N THR A 14 10.24 21.20 45.73
CA THR A 14 10.97 22.07 44.80
C THR A 14 11.40 21.30 43.55
N GLY A 15 11.86 20.05 43.71
CA GLY A 15 12.19 19.17 42.60
C GLY A 15 10.99 18.85 41.70
N VAL A 16 9.84 18.51 42.29
CA VAL A 16 8.61 18.24 41.53
C VAL A 16 8.12 19.49 40.79
N ILE A 17 8.13 20.65 41.44
CA ILE A 17 7.74 21.92 40.82
C ILE A 17 8.68 22.26 39.66
N GLY A 18 9.99 22.09 39.83
CA GLY A 18 10.98 22.30 38.76
C GLY A 18 10.77 21.38 37.57
N LEU A 19 10.45 20.10 37.81
CA LEU A 19 10.12 19.13 36.75
C LEU A 19 8.87 19.56 35.98
N VAL A 20 7.80 19.94 36.68
CA VAL A 20 6.55 20.37 36.06
C VAL A 20 6.75 21.62 35.21
N ILE A 21 7.47 22.62 35.73
CA ILE A 21 7.81 23.83 34.98
C ILE A 21 8.71 23.49 33.78
N GLY A 22 9.70 22.61 33.96
CA GLY A 22 10.58 22.15 32.88
C GLY A 22 9.82 21.43 31.77
N LEU A 23 8.84 20.58 32.10
CA LEU A 23 7.99 19.92 31.11
C LEU A 23 7.10 20.92 30.37
N ILE A 24 6.51 21.90 31.07
CA ILE A 24 5.70 22.95 30.46
C ILE A 24 6.55 23.85 29.54
N ILE A 25 7.81 24.11 29.88
CA ILE A 25 8.68 24.90 29.01
C ILE A 25 9.22 24.04 27.84
N GLY A 26 9.58 22.79 28.11
CA GLY A 26 10.17 21.90 27.09
C GLY A 26 9.16 21.46 26.02
N LEU A 27 7.95 21.05 26.41
CA LEU A 27 7.00 20.43 25.48
C LEU A 27 6.18 21.47 24.68
N PRO A 28 5.29 22.28 25.29
CA PRO A 28 4.48 23.21 24.51
C PRO A 28 5.26 24.44 24.01
N LEU A 29 6.19 25.00 24.80
CA LEU A 29 6.91 26.23 24.43
C LEU A 29 8.08 26.00 23.46
N LEU A 30 8.85 24.93 23.62
CA LEU A 30 9.97 24.63 22.71
C LEU A 30 9.60 23.59 21.65
N GLY A 31 8.95 22.49 22.05
CA GLY A 31 8.63 21.37 21.15
C GLY A 31 7.56 21.66 20.09
N TRP A 32 6.52 22.43 20.43
CA TRP A 32 5.41 22.71 19.48
C TRP A 32 5.39 24.14 18.94
N TRP A 33 5.82 25.13 19.72
CA TRP A 33 5.80 26.54 19.29
C TRP A 33 7.03 26.93 18.46
N LEU A 34 8.23 26.49 18.85
CA LEU A 34 9.47 26.85 18.16
C LEU A 34 9.75 25.99 16.92
N VAL A 35 9.33 24.72 16.94
CA VAL A 35 9.60 23.74 15.89
C VAL A 35 8.31 22.99 15.51
N PRO A 36 7.41 23.59 14.71
CA PRO A 36 6.19 22.90 14.32
C PRO A 36 6.52 21.66 13.50
N VAL A 37 5.92 20.52 13.88
CA VAL A 37 6.05 19.26 13.16
C VAL A 37 5.44 19.43 11.77
N LYS A 38 6.28 19.33 10.74
CA LYS A 38 5.85 19.30 9.34
C LYS A 38 5.70 17.85 8.94
N TRP A 39 4.48 17.42 8.66
CA TRP A 39 4.22 16.14 8.01
C TRP A 39 4.74 16.23 6.58
N LYS A 40 5.86 15.56 6.31
CA LYS A 40 6.42 15.38 4.97
C LYS A 40 6.22 13.93 4.57
N ASP A 41 6.06 13.67 3.28
CA ASP A 41 5.93 12.33 2.72
C ASP A 41 4.69 11.56 3.21
N VAL A 42 3.60 12.30 3.48
CA VAL A 42 2.26 11.71 3.65
C VAL A 42 1.78 11.11 2.34
N ASP A 43 1.06 10.00 2.44
CA ASP A 43 0.61 9.24 1.28
C ASP A 43 -0.41 10.05 0.44
N ALA A 44 -0.67 9.60 -0.80
CA ALA A 44 -1.51 10.31 -1.74
C ALA A 44 -2.98 10.45 -1.25
N SER A 45 -3.40 9.68 -0.24
CA SER A 45 -4.68 9.86 0.45
C SER A 45 -4.83 11.20 1.16
N TYR A 46 -3.74 11.89 1.50
CA TYR A 46 -3.76 13.23 2.11
C TYR A 46 -3.78 14.37 1.08
N LEU A 47 -3.77 14.06 -0.22
CA LEU A 47 -3.89 15.08 -1.26
C LEU A 47 -5.18 15.89 -1.12
N ARG A 48 -5.10 17.17 -1.48
CA ARG A 48 -6.30 18.01 -1.60
C ARG A 48 -7.25 17.43 -2.66
N PRO A 49 -8.57 17.65 -2.53
CA PRO A 49 -9.54 17.07 -3.46
C PRO A 49 -9.29 17.40 -4.94
N ASP A 50 -8.84 18.61 -5.25
CA ASP A 50 -8.46 19.05 -6.61
C ASP A 50 -7.29 18.22 -7.17
N LEU A 51 -6.29 17.93 -6.34
CA LEU A 51 -5.12 17.14 -6.72
C LEU A 51 -5.46 15.66 -6.84
N LYS A 52 -6.38 15.14 -6.02
CA LYS A 52 -6.89 13.76 -6.19
C LYS A 52 -7.57 13.58 -7.55
N ALA A 53 -8.38 14.56 -7.97
CA ALA A 53 -9.03 14.53 -9.28
C ALA A 53 -8.01 14.56 -10.44
N GLN A 54 -6.99 15.41 -10.36
CA GLN A 54 -5.89 15.44 -11.33
C GLN A 54 -5.08 14.13 -11.34
N TYR A 55 -4.86 13.54 -10.17
CA TYR A 55 -4.15 12.27 -10.07
C TYR A 55 -4.93 11.13 -10.74
N LEU A 56 -6.26 11.09 -10.59
CA LEU A 56 -7.09 10.12 -11.31
C LEU A 56 -6.98 10.26 -12.84
N CYS A 57 -6.90 11.49 -13.36
CA CYS A 57 -6.61 11.72 -14.77
C CYS A 57 -5.29 11.06 -15.18
N MET A 58 -4.21 11.25 -14.40
CA MET A 58 -2.91 10.63 -14.68
C MET A 58 -2.94 9.10 -14.61
N VAL A 59 -3.76 8.52 -13.74
CA VAL A 59 -3.96 7.06 -13.69
C VAL A 59 -4.58 6.56 -14.99
N VAL A 60 -5.62 7.24 -15.48
CA VAL A 60 -6.27 6.91 -16.76
C VAL A 60 -5.30 7.10 -17.94
N ASP A 61 -4.55 8.21 -17.97
CA ASP A 61 -3.53 8.47 -18.99
C ASP A 61 -2.48 7.35 -19.03
N SER A 62 -1.99 6.93 -17.85
CA SER A 62 -1.03 5.84 -17.78
C SER A 62 -1.62 4.52 -18.22
N TYR A 63 -2.86 4.20 -17.80
CA TYR A 63 -3.54 2.97 -18.20
C TYR A 63 -3.73 2.88 -19.72
N LYS A 64 -4.08 4.01 -20.35
CA LYS A 64 -4.22 4.09 -21.80
C LYS A 64 -2.95 3.69 -22.55
N ILE A 65 -1.78 4.01 -21.99
CA ILE A 65 -0.47 3.72 -22.58
C ILE A 65 -0.04 2.28 -22.27
N ASN A 66 -0.12 1.84 -21.01
CA ASN A 66 0.48 0.58 -20.58
C ASN A 66 -0.50 -0.60 -20.52
N ARG A 67 -1.81 -0.36 -20.55
CA ARG A 67 -2.89 -1.34 -20.39
C ARG A 67 -2.72 -2.23 -19.14
N ASP A 68 -2.14 -1.67 -18.08
CA ASP A 68 -1.89 -2.38 -16.82
C ASP A 68 -2.94 -1.99 -15.76
N PRO A 69 -4.00 -2.81 -15.58
CA PRO A 69 -5.05 -2.50 -14.63
C PRO A 69 -4.62 -2.72 -13.18
N SER A 70 -3.62 -3.58 -12.93
CA SER A 70 -3.09 -3.84 -11.59
C SER A 70 -2.35 -2.61 -11.07
N LEU A 71 -1.54 -1.97 -11.93
CA LEU A 71 -0.89 -0.70 -11.60
C LEU A 71 -1.90 0.44 -11.41
N ALA A 72 -2.95 0.49 -12.23
CA ALA A 72 -4.00 1.49 -12.07
C ALA A 72 -4.74 1.32 -10.73
N ALA A 73 -5.06 0.08 -10.35
CA ALA A 73 -5.66 -0.25 -9.06
C ALA A 73 -4.77 0.20 -7.90
N ALA A 74 -3.48 -0.17 -7.92
CA ALA A 74 -2.54 0.20 -6.86
C ALA A 74 -2.41 1.73 -6.68
N ARG A 75 -2.44 2.48 -7.79
CA ARG A 75 -2.40 3.96 -7.74
C ARG A 75 -3.69 4.54 -7.21
N ILE A 76 -4.84 3.96 -7.55
CA ILE A 76 -6.13 4.35 -7.00
C ILE A 76 -6.18 4.07 -5.49
N ASP A 77 -5.73 2.89 -5.07
CA ASP A 77 -5.64 2.50 -3.65
C ASP A 77 -4.73 3.44 -2.86
N SER A 78 -3.64 3.93 -3.47
CA SER A 78 -2.76 4.92 -2.84
C SER A 78 -3.44 6.27 -2.53
N LEU A 79 -4.61 6.57 -3.12
CA LEU A 79 -5.40 7.75 -2.78
C LEU A 79 -6.38 7.50 -1.61
N GLY A 80 -6.37 6.29 -1.05
CA GLY A 80 -7.37 5.81 -0.11
C GLY A 80 -8.73 5.60 -0.75
N MET A 81 -8.78 5.32 -2.06
CA MET A 81 -10.01 5.08 -2.82
C MET A 81 -9.92 3.72 -3.50
N ASN A 82 -11.06 3.08 -3.70
CA ASN A 82 -11.21 1.93 -4.59
C ASN A 82 -12.62 1.92 -5.17
N LEU A 83 -12.89 1.11 -6.19
CA LEU A 83 -14.21 1.07 -6.82
C LEU A 83 -15.33 0.56 -5.89
N GLN A 84 -14.99 -0.18 -4.84
CA GLN A 84 -15.96 -0.66 -3.85
C GLN A 84 -16.46 0.49 -2.95
N THR A 85 -15.56 1.39 -2.57
CA THR A 85 -15.85 2.55 -1.70
C THR A 85 -16.28 3.78 -2.50
N SER A 86 -15.78 3.93 -3.72
CA SER A 86 -15.95 5.11 -4.58
C SER A 86 -16.29 4.71 -6.03
N PRO A 87 -17.44 4.06 -6.28
CA PRO A 87 -17.79 3.48 -7.59
C PRO A 87 -17.87 4.49 -8.74
N PHE A 88 -18.17 5.76 -8.43
CA PHE A 88 -18.33 6.85 -9.40
C PHE A 88 -17.07 7.70 -9.57
N MET A 89 -15.93 7.31 -9.00
CA MET A 89 -14.70 8.12 -9.02
C MET A 89 -14.16 8.43 -10.43
N LEU A 90 -14.46 7.57 -11.40
CA LEU A 90 -14.06 7.74 -12.80
C LEU A 90 -15.12 8.45 -13.66
N ASP A 91 -16.25 8.88 -13.06
CA ASP A 91 -17.34 9.53 -13.79
C ASP A 91 -17.21 11.06 -13.84
N THR A 92 -16.35 11.61 -12.99
CA THR A 92 -16.19 13.06 -12.82
C THR A 92 -14.76 13.51 -13.10
N LEU A 93 -14.03 12.79 -13.95
CA LEU A 93 -12.63 13.07 -14.28
C LEU A 93 -12.40 14.46 -14.86
N GLN A 94 -13.41 15.06 -15.50
CA GLN A 94 -13.37 16.43 -16.00
C GLN A 94 -13.11 17.47 -14.90
N THR A 95 -13.45 17.15 -13.64
CA THR A 95 -13.12 18.00 -12.49
C THR A 95 -11.61 18.09 -12.23
N GLY A 96 -10.84 17.08 -12.65
CA GLY A 96 -9.38 17.07 -12.65
C GLY A 96 -8.75 17.79 -13.84
N GLY A 97 -9.55 18.35 -14.77
CA GLY A 97 -9.06 19.09 -15.93
C GLY A 97 -8.66 18.21 -17.13
N CYS A 98 -8.95 16.91 -17.10
CA CYS A 98 -8.74 16.02 -18.24
C CYS A 98 -10.00 15.88 -19.11
N ASN A 99 -9.80 15.65 -20.42
CA ASN A 99 -10.86 15.58 -21.42
C ASN A 99 -11.42 14.17 -21.58
N TYR A 100 -11.76 13.53 -20.47
CA TYR A 100 -12.30 12.18 -20.43
C TYR A 100 -13.79 12.18 -20.14
N GLN A 101 -14.55 11.37 -20.86
CA GLN A 101 -15.97 11.15 -20.63
C GLN A 101 -16.21 9.76 -20.00
N PRO A 102 -17.25 9.60 -19.14
CA PRO A 102 -17.51 8.32 -18.47
C PRO A 102 -17.75 7.13 -19.41
N GLY A 103 -18.14 7.41 -20.65
CA GLY A 103 -18.39 6.44 -21.71
C GLY A 103 -17.23 6.24 -22.69
N ASP A 104 -16.07 6.87 -22.46
CA ASP A 104 -14.89 6.63 -23.30
C ASP A 104 -14.44 5.17 -23.17
N ALA A 105 -14.02 4.58 -24.30
CA ALA A 105 -13.65 3.17 -24.36
C ALA A 105 -12.56 2.80 -23.34
N ASP A 106 -11.53 3.64 -23.19
CA ASP A 106 -10.45 3.44 -22.23
C ASP A 106 -10.95 3.44 -20.77
N ILE A 107 -11.98 4.24 -20.46
CA ILE A 107 -12.56 4.33 -19.11
C ILE A 107 -13.45 3.14 -18.82
N LEU A 108 -14.28 2.74 -19.78
CA LEU A 108 -15.13 1.56 -19.63
C LEU A 108 -14.28 0.30 -19.47
N GLU A 109 -13.19 0.19 -20.23
CA GLU A 109 -12.23 -0.90 -20.09
C GLU A 109 -11.56 -0.89 -18.71
N LEU A 110 -11.05 0.27 -18.26
CA LEU A 110 -10.45 0.40 -16.93
C LEU A 110 -11.45 0.05 -15.81
N LYS A 111 -12.67 0.57 -15.87
CA LYS A 111 -13.74 0.24 -14.90
C LYS A 111 -14.02 -1.25 -14.87
N SER A 112 -14.18 -1.86 -16.04
CA SER A 112 -14.40 -3.31 -16.15
C SER A 112 -13.24 -4.09 -15.56
N ALA A 113 -12.00 -3.71 -15.88
CA ALA A 113 -10.80 -4.34 -15.36
C ALA A 113 -10.78 -4.23 -13.82
N LEU A 114 -10.91 -3.03 -13.25
CA LEU A 114 -10.92 -2.82 -11.80
C LEU A 114 -12.09 -3.55 -11.10
N LEU A 115 -13.28 -3.63 -11.71
CA LEU A 115 -14.46 -4.32 -11.15
C LEU A 115 -14.38 -5.84 -11.24
N SER A 116 -13.80 -6.37 -12.32
CA SER A 116 -13.59 -7.80 -12.52
C SER A 116 -12.59 -8.41 -11.53
N GLY A 117 -12.07 -7.59 -10.60
CA GLY A 117 -10.91 -7.93 -9.82
C GLY A 117 -9.75 -8.20 -10.76
N ALA A 118 -9.49 -7.26 -11.69
CA ALA A 118 -8.30 -7.26 -12.54
C ALA A 118 -7.19 -7.84 -11.70
N PRO A 119 -6.59 -8.96 -12.14
CA PRO A 119 -5.80 -9.80 -11.27
C PRO A 119 -4.87 -8.85 -10.54
N VAL A 120 -5.12 -8.68 -9.25
CA VAL A 120 -4.08 -8.26 -8.34
C VAL A 120 -3.08 -9.37 -8.57
N SER A 121 -2.08 -9.10 -9.43
CA SER A 121 -1.03 -10.05 -9.74
C SER A 121 -0.48 -10.37 -8.37
N PRO A 122 -0.76 -11.56 -7.85
CA PRO A 122 -0.51 -11.81 -6.46
C PRO A 122 0.94 -12.22 -6.41
N THR A 123 1.80 -11.22 -6.44
CA THR A 123 3.14 -11.38 -5.93
C THR A 123 3.30 -10.36 -4.84
N MET A 124 4.00 -10.78 -3.81
CA MET A 124 4.34 -9.92 -2.69
C MET A 124 5.18 -8.69 -3.12
N GLU A 125 5.61 -8.64 -4.39
CA GLU A 125 6.43 -7.59 -5.02
C GLU A 125 5.86 -6.99 -6.33
N ASN A 126 4.55 -7.16 -6.61
CA ASN A 126 3.86 -6.49 -7.73
C ASN A 126 4.35 -6.87 -9.15
N GLU A 127 4.99 -8.03 -9.34
CA GLU A 127 5.29 -8.63 -10.64
C GLU A 127 4.29 -9.76 -10.99
N ASN A 128 4.07 -10.07 -12.26
CA ASN A 128 3.35 -11.29 -12.65
C ASN A 128 4.31 -12.49 -12.66
N PRO A 129 4.11 -13.54 -11.83
CA PRO A 129 5.05 -14.66 -11.77
C PRO A 129 5.20 -15.37 -13.12
N VAL A 130 4.12 -15.47 -13.90
CA VAL A 130 4.13 -16.10 -15.23
C VAL A 130 5.01 -15.32 -16.19
N GLU A 131 4.95 -13.99 -16.15
CA GLU A 131 5.80 -13.13 -16.97
C GLU A 131 7.27 -13.26 -16.57
N VAL A 132 7.57 -13.27 -15.27
CA VAL A 132 8.92 -13.47 -14.75
C VAL A 132 9.48 -14.83 -15.18
N ILE A 133 8.67 -15.89 -15.09
CA ILE A 133 9.04 -17.23 -15.52
C ILE A 133 9.36 -17.24 -17.01
N ASN A 134 8.49 -16.66 -17.85
CA ASN A 134 8.72 -16.57 -19.29
C ASN A 134 9.96 -15.74 -19.64
N ARG A 135 10.21 -14.66 -18.89
CA ARG A 135 11.37 -13.77 -19.07
C ARG A 135 12.69 -14.43 -18.68
N LEU A 136 12.70 -15.22 -17.60
CA LEU A 136 13.89 -15.90 -17.11
C LEU A 136 14.14 -17.21 -17.87
N GLY A 137 13.10 -17.99 -18.16
CA GLY A 137 13.18 -19.25 -18.88
C GLY A 137 14.28 -20.17 -18.34
N SER A 138 15.26 -20.49 -19.20
CA SER A 138 16.42 -21.33 -18.85
C SER A 138 17.38 -20.73 -17.81
N LYS A 139 17.19 -19.47 -17.40
CA LYS A 139 17.97 -18.83 -16.33
C LYS A 139 17.46 -19.16 -14.93
N LEU A 140 16.30 -19.80 -14.81
CA LEU A 140 15.74 -20.26 -13.53
C LEU A 140 16.58 -21.43 -12.99
N ALA A 141 17.37 -21.19 -11.94
CA ALA A 141 18.21 -22.21 -11.32
C ALA A 141 17.50 -22.95 -10.18
N HIS A 142 16.72 -22.21 -9.39
CA HIS A 142 15.98 -22.72 -8.24
C HIS A 142 14.79 -21.83 -7.95
N ILE A 143 13.71 -22.41 -7.41
CA ILE A 143 12.47 -21.70 -7.10
C ILE A 143 12.05 -22.00 -5.68
N HIS A 144 11.82 -20.94 -4.91
CA HIS A 144 11.09 -20.99 -3.66
C HIS A 144 9.60 -20.92 -3.98
N PHE A 145 8.86 -21.93 -3.54
CA PHE A 145 7.47 -22.13 -3.86
C PHE A 145 6.63 -21.99 -2.58
N LEU A 146 5.64 -21.11 -2.61
CA LEU A 146 4.73 -20.86 -1.50
C LEU A 146 3.39 -20.40 -2.05
N ASP A 147 2.36 -20.41 -1.20
CA ASP A 147 1.10 -19.73 -1.46
C ASP A 147 1.00 -18.51 -0.54
N ALA A 148 0.13 -17.56 -0.87
CA ALA A 148 -0.01 -16.34 -0.10
C ALA A 148 -1.40 -15.74 -0.20
N ARG A 149 -1.83 -15.09 0.88
CA ARG A 149 -3.00 -14.20 0.85
C ARG A 149 -2.60 -12.84 0.32
N LYS A 150 -3.45 -12.23 -0.51
CA LYS A 150 -3.13 -10.97 -1.19
C LYS A 150 -3.23 -9.78 -0.24
N VAL A 151 -4.17 -9.83 0.71
CA VAL A 151 -4.51 -8.70 1.59
C VAL A 151 -3.39 -8.38 2.59
N ASP A 152 -2.86 -9.39 3.27
CA ASP A 152 -1.87 -9.23 4.34
C ASP A 152 -0.48 -9.77 3.98
N ARG A 153 -0.33 -10.35 2.78
CA ARG A 153 0.90 -11.02 2.32
C ARG A 153 1.33 -12.16 3.24
N ALA A 154 0.38 -12.78 3.93
CA ALA A 154 0.68 -13.96 4.75
C ALA A 154 1.04 -15.14 3.87
N ARG A 155 2.17 -15.79 4.17
CA ARG A 155 2.63 -17.00 3.51
C ARG A 155 1.84 -18.18 4.06
N LEU A 156 1.24 -18.96 3.18
CA LEU A 156 0.42 -20.12 3.49
C LEU A 156 0.94 -21.34 2.74
N ILE A 157 0.52 -22.52 3.21
CA ILE A 157 0.79 -23.76 2.48
C ILE A 157 0.12 -23.73 1.09
N PRO A 158 0.74 -24.34 0.06
CA PRO A 158 0.14 -24.53 -1.27
C PRO A 158 -1.32 -24.96 -1.23
N GLY A 159 -2.19 -24.19 -1.90
CA GLY A 159 -3.62 -24.45 -1.99
C GLY A 159 -4.45 -23.86 -0.84
N LYS A 160 -3.83 -23.06 0.04
CA LYS A 160 -4.54 -22.31 1.09
C LYS A 160 -4.50 -20.80 0.92
N GLY A 161 -3.69 -20.29 0.01
CA GLY A 161 -3.66 -18.88 -0.34
C GLY A 161 -4.48 -18.57 -1.59
N GLU A 162 -4.13 -17.47 -2.22
CA GLU A 162 -4.83 -16.85 -3.33
C GLU A 162 -3.95 -16.78 -4.60
N LEU A 163 -2.77 -17.41 -4.59
CA LEU A 163 -1.93 -17.49 -5.78
C LEU A 163 -2.52 -18.51 -6.76
N ASP A 164 -2.48 -18.19 -8.06
CA ASP A 164 -2.85 -19.15 -9.09
C ASP A 164 -1.69 -20.12 -9.36
N LEU A 165 -1.49 -21.06 -8.43
CA LEU A 165 -0.40 -22.03 -8.47
C LEU A 165 -0.45 -22.91 -9.72
N ILE A 166 -1.64 -23.19 -10.27
CA ILE A 166 -1.80 -24.03 -11.46
C ILE A 166 -1.21 -23.30 -12.67
N THR A 167 -1.58 -22.04 -12.87
CA THR A 167 -1.05 -21.23 -13.97
C THR A 167 0.47 -21.02 -13.84
N ILE A 168 0.98 -20.85 -12.61
CA ILE A 168 2.43 -20.76 -12.35
C ILE A 168 3.14 -22.06 -12.74
N MET A 169 2.61 -23.21 -12.34
CA MET A 169 3.19 -24.52 -12.67
C MET A 169 3.15 -24.82 -14.18
N ASP A 170 2.07 -24.41 -14.85
CA ASP A 170 1.97 -24.52 -16.31
C ASP A 170 3.02 -23.65 -17.01
N ALA A 171 3.25 -22.42 -16.52
CA ALA A 171 4.32 -21.55 -17.04
C ALA A 171 5.71 -22.19 -16.88
N LEU A 172 6.01 -22.79 -15.72
CA LEU A 172 7.27 -23.50 -15.49
C LEU A 172 7.46 -24.68 -16.46
N THR A 173 6.38 -25.42 -16.70
CA THR A 173 6.37 -26.53 -17.65
C THR A 173 6.63 -26.05 -19.08
N ARG A 174 5.99 -24.95 -19.50
CA ARG A 174 6.16 -24.35 -20.83
C ARG A 174 7.58 -23.86 -21.10
N VAL A 175 8.27 -23.33 -20.10
CA VAL A 175 9.67 -22.90 -20.23
C VAL A 175 10.67 -24.05 -20.08
N GLY A 176 10.19 -25.28 -19.85
CA GLY A 176 11.02 -26.47 -19.72
C GLY A 176 11.81 -26.52 -18.41
N TYR A 177 11.30 -25.92 -17.34
CA TYR A 177 11.93 -26.02 -16.02
C TYR A 177 11.77 -27.43 -15.44
N ASP A 178 12.87 -28.12 -15.17
CA ASP A 178 12.91 -29.49 -14.65
C ASP A 178 13.71 -29.63 -13.34
N HIS A 179 14.04 -28.51 -12.69
CA HIS A 179 14.79 -28.47 -11.44
C HIS A 179 13.90 -28.49 -10.19
N TRP A 180 14.51 -28.45 -9.00
CA TRP A 180 13.81 -28.54 -7.72
C TRP A 180 12.96 -27.31 -7.40
N LEU A 181 11.76 -27.56 -6.86
CA LEU A 181 10.93 -26.58 -6.16
C LEU A 181 11.09 -26.80 -4.65
N SER A 182 11.53 -25.79 -3.92
CA SER A 182 11.61 -25.84 -2.46
C SER A 182 10.43 -25.11 -1.85
N PHE A 183 9.74 -25.72 -0.88
CA PHE A 183 8.75 -24.99 -0.12
C PHE A 183 9.42 -24.02 0.86
N GLU A 184 9.09 -22.74 0.76
CA GLU A 184 9.65 -21.70 1.64
C GLU A 184 8.62 -21.26 2.68
N PHE A 185 8.81 -21.71 3.93
CA PHE A 185 7.97 -21.33 5.06
C PHE A 185 8.81 -20.67 6.15
N TRP A 186 8.40 -19.47 6.56
CA TRP A 186 9.01 -18.70 7.63
C TRP A 186 8.02 -17.63 8.13
N GLY A 187 8.13 -17.25 9.40
CA GLY A 187 7.20 -16.32 10.05
C GLY A 187 6.10 -17.01 10.84
N ASN A 188 4.88 -16.47 10.76
CA ASN A 188 3.70 -16.98 11.49
C ASN A 188 3.29 -18.38 11.00
N ASP A 189 2.53 -19.09 11.84
CA ASP A 189 2.04 -20.44 11.54
C ASP A 189 1.26 -20.47 10.21
N PRO A 190 1.78 -21.18 9.17
CA PRO A 190 1.20 -21.20 7.84
C PRO A 190 -0.08 -22.05 7.75
N ILE A 191 -0.47 -22.72 8.84
CA ILE A 191 -1.68 -23.55 8.96
C ILE A 191 -2.71 -22.88 9.87
N ALA A 192 -2.35 -21.80 10.58
CA ALA A 192 -3.27 -21.11 11.47
C ALA A 192 -4.50 -20.60 10.70
N PRO A 193 -5.73 -20.79 11.23
CA PRO A 193 -6.92 -20.21 10.64
C PRO A 193 -6.78 -18.69 10.64
N GLY A 194 -6.77 -18.11 9.43
CA GLY A 194 -6.83 -16.66 9.21
C GLY A 194 -8.23 -16.11 9.46
#